data_AF-A0A454XWH7-F1
#
_entry.id   AF-A0A454XWH7-F1
#
_cell.length_a   1.000
_cell.length_b   1.000
_cell.length_c   1.000
_cell.angle_alpha   90.00
_cell.angle_beta   90.00
_cell.angle_gamma   90.00
#
_symmetry.space_group_name_H-M   'P 1'
#
loop_
_entity.id
_entity.type
_entity.pdbx_description
1 polymer ?
#
loop_
_entity_poly.entity_id
_entity_poly.type
_entity_poly.pdbx_seq_one_letter_code
_entity_poly.pdbx_strand_id
1 'polypeptide(L)'
;MLQTTLLLSLVIIHATLGCTPPYNTWIDGNCYYSYSSYTTISWPAAAENCKGRDATLASIHGSQENADFLKLAKEDTLQETKRGYWIGLRCDGKKFYWEDGSFVDYTNFGDSTYKCNTTSTDLHFYMNWDDGKWYRDVNWDWYGRAYVCKKNYRPEDSICEEYELVSDTKTCLSLRSDSMDSKDAENSCTYTGGHLAAIHDNTVNDYIRRSAVSNNLLNGVLIGLKQSGNDLTWNDNTTVNYTNFAKNFPNSSLGSCFAMQTSSLAGEWVNVQCGGTSATPTKLPYACTMPAYDLPDEMETSECPIDTYYSDGDMIYSPSFPSPNNTNSCEYLIVGPEGAKNMQVEVVFFETNRCCDSLTIYEGIAGAQKIATLAGSTYNGNIYKSANGPAMRLVYNVQSGAHVRGWQLKVKAIK
;
A
#
# COMPACT_ATOMS: atom_id res chain seq x y z
N MET A 1 -37.55 -40.83 26.03
CA MET A 1 -37.89 -40.95 24.60
C MET A 1 -37.78 -39.54 24.02
N LEU A 2 -36.86 -39.38 23.05
CA LEU A 2 -36.49 -38.20 22.25
C LEU A 2 -36.03 -36.91 22.96
N GLN A 3 -34.70 -36.72 23.00
CA GLN A 3 -34.05 -35.41 22.99
C GLN A 3 -33.99 -34.91 21.54
N THR A 4 -34.55 -33.73 21.26
CA THR A 4 -34.39 -33.01 20.00
C THR A 4 -33.16 -32.12 20.08
N THR A 5 -32.08 -32.51 19.40
CA THR A 5 -30.91 -31.67 19.15
C THR A 5 -31.24 -30.69 18.02
N LEU A 6 -31.25 -29.39 18.34
CA LEU A 6 -31.35 -28.31 17.37
C LEU A 6 -29.97 -28.13 16.73
N LEU A 7 -29.82 -28.53 15.47
CA LEU A 7 -28.64 -28.20 14.66
C LEU A 7 -28.75 -26.73 14.23
N LEU A 8 -28.01 -25.84 14.89
CA LEU A 8 -27.71 -24.52 14.31
C LEU A 8 -26.80 -24.76 13.11
N SER A 9 -27.38 -24.71 11.91
CA SER A 9 -26.61 -24.53 10.69
C SER A 9 -25.96 -23.15 10.75
N LEU A 10 -24.65 -23.08 10.99
CA LEU A 10 -23.86 -21.92 10.65
C LEU A 10 -24.01 -21.70 9.15
N VAL A 11 -24.82 -20.72 8.77
CA VAL A 11 -24.77 -20.13 7.44
C VAL A 11 -23.45 -19.36 7.41
N ILE A 12 -22.39 -20.02 6.94
CA ILE A 12 -21.19 -19.33 6.51
C ILE A 12 -21.63 -18.53 5.29
N ILE A 13 -21.97 -17.25 5.51
CA ILE A 13 -22.04 -16.27 4.44
C ILE A 13 -20.63 -16.28 3.87
N HIS A 14 -20.45 -16.99 2.75
CA HIS A 14 -19.32 -16.74 1.90
C HIS A 14 -19.53 -15.30 1.44
N ALA A 15 -18.84 -14.34 2.06
CA ALA A 15 -18.61 -13.05 1.45
C ALA A 15 -18.02 -13.37 0.09
N THR A 16 -18.83 -13.25 -0.95
CA THR A 16 -18.39 -13.52 -2.31
C THR A 16 -17.22 -12.59 -2.56
N LEU A 17 -16.03 -13.15 -2.80
CA LEU A 17 -14.80 -12.50 -3.27
C LEU A 17 -15.04 -11.90 -4.67
N GLY A 18 -16.03 -11.04 -4.79
CA GLY A 18 -16.58 -10.51 -6.02
C GLY A 18 -16.74 -9.02 -5.89
N CYS A 19 -16.51 -8.35 -7.01
CA CYS A 19 -16.61 -6.90 -7.07
C CYS A 19 -18.03 -6.42 -6.79
N THR A 20 -18.14 -5.37 -5.96
CA THR A 20 -19.42 -4.72 -5.71
C THR A 20 -19.82 -3.88 -6.94
N PRO A 21 -21.12 -3.85 -7.31
CA PRO A 21 -21.58 -2.96 -8.36
C PRO A 21 -21.12 -1.52 -8.10
N PRO A 22 -20.58 -0.80 -9.10
CA PRO A 22 -20.67 -1.08 -10.54
C PRO A 22 -19.61 -2.05 -11.08
N TYR A 23 -18.55 -2.35 -10.34
CA TYR A 23 -17.41 -3.14 -10.83
C TYR A 23 -17.84 -4.55 -11.24
N ASN A 24 -17.43 -4.96 -12.43
CA ASN A 24 -17.91 -6.19 -13.06
C ASN A 24 -16.83 -7.27 -13.19
N THR A 25 -15.56 -6.91 -12.95
CA THR A 25 -14.43 -7.80 -13.18
C THR A 25 -13.47 -7.78 -12.00
N TRP A 26 -13.14 -8.97 -11.51
CA TRP A 26 -12.12 -9.18 -10.49
C TRP A 26 -10.83 -9.69 -11.16
N ILE A 27 -9.71 -9.01 -10.95
CA ILE A 27 -8.37 -9.44 -11.41
C ILE A 27 -7.40 -9.19 -10.26
N ASP A 28 -6.75 -10.24 -9.75
CA ASP A 28 -5.65 -10.17 -8.78
C ASP A 28 -5.88 -9.21 -7.59
N GLY A 29 -6.98 -9.36 -6.86
CA GLY A 29 -7.24 -8.52 -5.68
C GLY A 29 -7.82 -7.14 -6.01
N ASN A 30 -8.13 -6.87 -7.28
CA ASN A 30 -8.60 -5.58 -7.73
C ASN A 30 -9.89 -5.69 -8.51
N CYS A 31 -10.72 -4.66 -8.35
CA CYS A 31 -11.99 -4.52 -9.03
C CYS A 31 -11.88 -3.55 -10.19
N TYR A 32 -12.25 -4.03 -11.37
CA TYR A 32 -12.22 -3.25 -12.60
C TYR A 32 -13.63 -2.99 -13.09
N TYR A 33 -13.80 -1.78 -13.61
CA TYR A 33 -15.01 -1.36 -14.28
C TYR A 33 -14.66 -0.70 -15.59
N SER A 34 -14.96 -1.38 -16.69
CA SER A 34 -14.88 -0.82 -18.04
C SER A 34 -16.18 -0.09 -18.36
N TYR A 35 -16.06 1.10 -18.96
CA TYR A 35 -17.22 1.80 -19.47
C TYR A 35 -17.53 1.33 -20.89
N SER A 36 -18.67 0.65 -21.05
CA SER A 36 -19.16 0.14 -22.32
C SER A 36 -20.11 1.13 -23.01
N SER A 37 -19.89 1.29 -24.31
CA SER A 37 -20.70 1.96 -25.34
C SER A 37 -20.57 3.49 -25.51
N TYR A 38 -19.88 3.89 -26.59
CA TYR A 38 -19.86 5.20 -27.25
C TYR A 38 -19.13 6.39 -26.58
N THR A 39 -18.86 6.36 -25.27
CA THR A 39 -18.25 7.51 -24.59
C THR A 39 -16.74 7.40 -24.54
N THR A 40 -16.07 7.72 -25.65
CA THR A 40 -14.65 8.11 -25.58
C THR A 40 -14.58 9.51 -24.99
N ILE A 41 -13.84 9.69 -23.90
CA ILE A 41 -13.76 10.98 -23.19
C ILE A 41 -12.31 11.37 -22.99
N SER A 42 -12.06 12.64 -22.72
CA SER A 42 -10.72 13.12 -22.41
C SER A 42 -10.22 12.49 -21.12
N TRP A 43 -8.90 12.45 -20.96
CA TRP A 43 -8.29 11.87 -19.78
C TRP A 43 -8.82 12.49 -18.46
N PRO A 44 -9.02 13.82 -18.33
CA PRO A 44 -9.52 14.40 -17.09
C PRO A 44 -10.95 13.96 -16.76
N ALA A 45 -11.79 13.85 -17.78
CA ALA A 45 -13.15 13.35 -17.61
C ALA A 45 -13.16 11.88 -17.22
N ALA A 46 -12.22 11.08 -17.75
CA ALA A 46 -12.03 9.68 -17.36
C ALA A 46 -11.58 9.54 -15.91
N ALA A 47 -10.56 10.31 -15.50
CA ALA A 47 -10.07 10.36 -14.13
C ALA A 47 -11.18 10.77 -13.15
N GLU A 48 -11.94 11.82 -13.46
CA GLU A 48 -13.05 12.28 -12.62
C GLU A 48 -14.19 11.25 -12.55
N ASN A 49 -14.50 10.55 -13.65
CA ASN A 49 -15.50 9.48 -13.65
C ASN A 49 -15.09 8.29 -12.77
N CYS A 50 -13.80 7.91 -12.79
CA CYS A 50 -13.30 6.86 -11.90
C CYS A 50 -13.32 7.31 -10.45
N LYS A 51 -12.89 8.55 -10.18
CA LYS A 51 -12.90 9.15 -8.85
C LYS A 51 -14.31 9.26 -8.26
N GLY A 52 -15.31 9.62 -9.07
CA GLY A 52 -16.72 9.65 -8.67
C GLY A 52 -17.30 8.27 -8.32
N ARG A 53 -16.55 7.18 -8.53
CA ARG A 53 -16.89 5.80 -8.16
C ARG A 53 -15.90 5.20 -7.17
N ASP A 54 -15.14 6.04 -6.49
CA ASP A 54 -14.15 5.62 -5.51
C ASP A 54 -13.12 4.64 -6.11
N ALA A 55 -12.59 5.04 -7.26
CA ALA A 55 -11.52 4.39 -7.98
C ALA A 55 -10.61 5.43 -8.61
N THR A 56 -9.55 4.96 -9.25
CA THR A 56 -8.75 5.76 -10.17
C THR A 56 -8.76 5.13 -11.56
N LEU A 57 -8.18 5.83 -12.53
CA LEU A 57 -7.74 5.15 -13.75
C LEU A 57 -6.77 4.02 -13.39
N ALA A 58 -6.84 2.94 -14.15
CA ALA A 58 -6.11 1.73 -13.83
C ALA A 58 -4.59 1.94 -13.74
N SER A 59 -4.01 1.44 -12.64
CA SER A 59 -2.60 1.12 -12.50
C SER A 59 -2.30 -0.28 -12.99
N ILE A 60 -1.04 -0.54 -13.38
CA ILE A 60 -0.59 -1.81 -13.93
C ILE A 60 0.81 -2.12 -13.37
N HIS A 61 0.93 -3.24 -12.65
CA HIS A 61 2.10 -3.64 -11.84
C HIS A 61 2.81 -4.89 -12.33
N GLY A 62 2.33 -5.49 -13.42
CA GLY A 62 2.96 -6.69 -13.95
C GLY A 62 2.58 -6.95 -15.39
N SER A 63 3.41 -7.78 -16.03
CA SER A 63 3.15 -8.22 -17.40
C SER A 63 1.86 -9.04 -17.53
N GLN A 64 1.51 -9.82 -16.50
CA GLN A 64 0.26 -10.58 -16.45
C GLN A 64 -0.94 -9.64 -16.28
N GLU A 65 -0.91 -8.72 -15.32
CA GLU A 65 -1.96 -7.69 -15.16
C GLU A 65 -2.13 -6.87 -16.44
N ASN A 66 -1.05 -6.49 -17.14
CA ASN A 66 -1.13 -5.79 -18.42
C ASN A 66 -1.87 -6.62 -19.49
N ALA A 67 -1.59 -7.93 -19.54
CA ALA A 67 -2.22 -8.83 -20.49
C ALA A 67 -3.71 -9.03 -20.18
N ASP A 68 -4.07 -9.19 -18.90
CA ASP A 68 -5.45 -9.35 -18.45
C ASP A 68 -6.24 -8.04 -18.62
N PHE A 69 -5.61 -6.90 -18.37
CA PHE A 69 -6.19 -5.58 -18.64
C PHE A 69 -6.43 -5.36 -20.13
N LEU A 70 -5.48 -5.75 -20.99
CA LEU A 70 -5.66 -5.73 -22.45
C LEU A 70 -6.78 -6.66 -22.90
N LYS A 71 -6.92 -7.82 -22.27
CA LYS A 71 -7.98 -8.78 -22.54
C LYS A 71 -9.35 -8.22 -22.12
N LEU A 72 -9.48 -7.67 -20.92
CA LEU A 72 -10.69 -6.98 -20.45
C LEU A 72 -11.09 -5.85 -21.41
N ALA A 73 -10.11 -5.03 -21.81
CA ALA A 73 -10.28 -4.00 -22.82
C ALA A 73 -10.83 -4.55 -24.14
N LYS A 74 -10.39 -5.74 -24.57
CA LYS A 74 -10.78 -6.38 -25.84
C LYS A 74 -12.11 -7.15 -25.78
N GLU A 75 -12.45 -7.77 -24.65
CA GLU A 75 -13.60 -8.65 -24.46
C GLU A 75 -14.91 -7.88 -24.30
N ASP A 76 -14.87 -6.70 -23.68
CA ASP A 76 -15.98 -5.74 -23.71
C ASP A 76 -16.06 -5.18 -25.14
N THR A 77 -16.99 -5.67 -25.97
CA THR A 77 -17.30 -5.44 -27.41
C THR A 77 -16.87 -4.10 -28.08
N LEU A 78 -15.60 -3.71 -27.95
CA LEU A 78 -15.00 -2.42 -28.33
C LEU A 78 -14.11 -2.54 -29.58
N GLN A 79 -14.46 -3.44 -30.50
CA GLN A 79 -13.72 -3.60 -31.76
C GLN A 79 -13.66 -2.31 -32.59
N GLU A 80 -14.51 -1.31 -32.33
CA GLU A 80 -14.70 -0.15 -33.20
C GLU A 80 -13.82 1.07 -32.91
N THR A 81 -13.29 1.29 -31.71
CA THR A 81 -12.57 2.56 -31.48
C THR A 81 -11.12 2.51 -31.94
N LYS A 82 -10.37 1.42 -31.68
CA LYS A 82 -8.89 1.34 -31.85
C LYS A 82 -8.13 2.55 -31.25
N ARG A 83 -8.79 3.34 -30.39
CA ARG A 83 -8.26 4.57 -29.77
C ARG A 83 -7.61 4.28 -28.42
N GLY A 84 -7.40 3.02 -28.05
CA GLY A 84 -6.77 2.65 -26.79
C GLY A 84 -7.53 3.09 -25.54
N TYR A 85 -6.89 2.91 -24.38
CA TYR A 85 -7.49 3.06 -23.05
C TYR A 85 -6.67 3.99 -22.19
N TRP A 86 -7.30 5.02 -21.60
CA TRP A 86 -6.66 5.80 -20.57
C TRP A 86 -6.25 4.93 -19.40
N ILE A 87 -5.03 5.17 -18.92
CA ILE A 87 -4.45 4.56 -17.73
C ILE A 87 -4.00 5.67 -16.77
N GLY A 88 -3.85 5.34 -15.49
CA GLY A 88 -3.56 6.31 -14.43
C GLY A 88 -2.10 6.76 -14.36
N LEU A 89 -1.27 6.48 -15.37
CA LEU A 89 0.17 6.78 -15.32
C LEU A 89 0.41 8.27 -15.55
N ARG A 90 1.18 8.87 -14.65
CA ARG A 90 1.50 10.30 -14.60
C ARG A 90 2.99 10.53 -14.43
N CYS A 91 3.40 11.78 -14.59
CA CYS A 91 4.76 12.22 -14.31
C CYS A 91 4.77 13.56 -13.56
N ASP A 92 5.45 13.58 -12.41
CA ASP A 92 5.54 14.74 -11.50
C ASP A 92 6.73 15.67 -11.81
N GLY A 93 7.44 15.41 -12.92
CA GLY A 93 8.68 16.09 -13.28
C GLY A 93 9.93 15.50 -12.65
N LYS A 94 9.83 14.39 -11.92
CA LYS A 94 10.97 13.65 -11.34
C LYS A 94 10.86 12.15 -11.60
N LYS A 95 9.68 11.58 -11.42
CA LYS A 95 9.39 10.15 -11.58
C LYS A 95 7.98 9.91 -12.11
N PHE A 96 7.83 8.78 -12.80
CA PHE A 96 6.49 8.29 -13.10
C PHE A 96 5.81 7.86 -11.79
N TYR A 97 4.49 8.04 -11.74
CA TYR A 97 3.64 7.61 -10.63
C TYR A 97 2.26 7.26 -11.14
N TRP A 98 1.54 6.37 -10.46
CA TRP A 98 0.15 6.09 -10.76
C TRP A 98 -0.80 6.96 -9.93
N GLU A 99 -1.97 7.28 -10.47
CA GLU A 99 -2.98 8.13 -9.81
C GLU A 99 -3.56 7.57 -8.51
N ASP A 100 -3.72 6.25 -8.41
CA ASP A 100 -4.06 5.57 -7.14
C ASP A 100 -2.98 5.74 -6.09
N GLY A 101 -1.83 6.31 -6.49
CA GLY A 101 -0.65 6.30 -5.68
C GLY A 101 -0.24 4.87 -5.42
N SER A 102 -0.15 4.04 -6.49
CA SER A 102 0.68 2.82 -6.71
C SER A 102 2.08 3.10 -7.35
N PHE A 103 3.14 2.32 -7.04
CA PHE A 103 4.49 2.56 -7.58
C PHE A 103 4.55 2.11 -9.03
N VAL A 104 5.44 2.74 -9.80
CA VAL A 104 5.73 2.31 -11.17
C VAL A 104 6.85 1.27 -11.11
N ASP A 105 6.47 0.05 -10.77
CA ASP A 105 7.28 -1.17 -10.65
C ASP A 105 7.32 -1.98 -11.96
N TYR A 106 6.31 -1.79 -12.80
CA TYR A 106 6.23 -2.31 -14.15
C TYR A 106 6.06 -1.17 -15.15
N THR A 107 6.71 -1.30 -16.32
CA THR A 107 6.49 -0.39 -17.45
C THR A 107 6.38 -1.17 -18.75
N ASN A 108 5.43 -0.77 -19.58
CA ASN A 108 5.22 -1.37 -20.91
C ASN A 108 5.20 -0.30 -22.01
N PHE A 109 6.16 0.63 -21.98
CA PHE A 109 6.17 1.75 -22.92
C PHE A 109 6.31 1.31 -24.38
N GLY A 110 5.51 1.93 -25.25
CA GLY A 110 5.62 1.81 -26.70
C GLY A 110 6.88 2.44 -27.27
N ASP A 111 7.45 3.39 -26.52
CA ASP A 111 8.67 4.11 -26.85
C ASP A 111 9.60 4.13 -25.63
N SER A 112 10.78 3.53 -25.77
CA SER A 112 11.79 3.47 -24.71
C SER A 112 12.43 4.83 -24.38
N THR A 113 12.14 5.88 -25.16
CA THR A 113 12.68 7.23 -24.94
C THR A 113 11.88 8.04 -23.92
N TYR A 114 10.69 7.57 -23.51
CA TYR A 114 9.90 8.26 -22.50
C TYR A 114 10.64 8.36 -21.17
N LYS A 115 10.76 9.59 -20.66
CA LYS A 115 11.40 9.91 -19.38
C LYS A 115 10.51 10.87 -18.60
N CYS A 116 10.46 10.68 -17.30
CA CYS A 116 9.91 11.66 -16.39
C CYS A 116 11.04 12.52 -15.83
N ASN A 117 11.01 13.82 -16.10
CA ASN A 117 12.03 14.78 -15.68
C ASN A 117 11.43 16.20 -15.68
N THR A 118 12.21 17.18 -15.24
CA THR A 118 11.71 18.54 -15.01
C THR A 118 11.24 19.25 -16.29
N THR A 119 11.62 18.75 -17.47
CA THR A 119 11.17 19.27 -18.77
C THR A 119 9.97 18.52 -19.34
N SER A 120 9.57 17.43 -18.69
CA SER A 120 8.47 16.56 -19.09
C SER A 120 7.50 16.40 -17.93
N THR A 121 6.82 17.47 -17.53
CA THR A 121 5.82 17.43 -16.44
C THR A 121 4.45 17.09 -17.01
N ASP A 122 3.59 16.50 -16.17
CA ASP A 122 2.17 16.32 -16.47
C ASP A 122 1.86 15.46 -17.71
N LEU A 123 2.62 14.37 -17.87
CA LEU A 123 2.42 13.42 -18.95
C LEU A 123 1.20 12.53 -18.69
N HIS A 124 0.47 12.24 -19.76
CA HIS A 124 -0.73 11.41 -19.74
C HIS A 124 -0.55 10.25 -20.72
N PHE A 125 -0.92 9.05 -20.27
CA PHE A 125 -0.68 7.83 -21.04
C PHE A 125 -1.96 7.06 -21.30
N TYR A 126 -1.94 6.31 -22.40
CA TYR A 126 -2.95 5.32 -22.72
C TYR A 126 -2.28 4.00 -23.10
N MET A 127 -2.97 2.90 -22.84
CA MET A 127 -2.63 1.60 -23.40
C MET A 127 -3.20 1.48 -24.81
N ASN A 128 -2.35 1.19 -25.78
CA ASN A 128 -2.74 0.99 -27.16
C ASN A 128 -3.48 -0.36 -27.33
N TRP A 129 -4.53 -0.33 -28.15
CA TRP A 129 -5.41 -1.47 -28.35
C TRP A 129 -4.70 -2.66 -29.04
N ASP A 130 -3.82 -2.38 -30.00
CA ASP A 130 -3.23 -3.43 -30.84
C ASP A 130 -2.18 -4.25 -30.08
N ASP A 131 -1.24 -3.58 -29.42
CA ASP A 131 -0.04 -4.18 -28.84
C ASP A 131 0.02 -4.12 -27.31
N GLY A 132 -0.96 -3.49 -26.65
CA GLY A 132 -1.00 -3.38 -25.20
C GLY A 132 0.09 -2.50 -24.59
N LYS A 133 0.83 -1.75 -25.42
CA LYS A 133 1.91 -0.87 -24.96
C LYS A 133 1.39 0.52 -24.60
N TRP A 134 2.12 1.21 -23.75
CA TRP A 134 1.72 2.51 -23.24
C TRP A 134 2.33 3.65 -24.03
N TYR A 135 1.50 4.54 -24.52
CA TYR A 135 1.89 5.69 -25.33
C TYR A 135 1.45 6.97 -24.65
N ARG A 136 2.31 7.99 -24.75
CA ARG A 136 1.95 9.34 -24.33
C ARG A 136 0.90 9.89 -25.29
N ASP A 137 -0.14 10.52 -24.74
CA ASP A 137 -1.03 11.38 -25.52
C ASP A 137 -0.71 12.85 -25.24
N VAL A 138 -0.56 13.63 -26.30
CA VAL A 138 -0.34 15.09 -26.23
C VAL A 138 -1.64 15.87 -26.26
N ASN A 139 -2.74 15.24 -26.68
CA ASN A 139 -4.09 15.80 -26.80
C ASN A 139 -5.01 15.26 -25.68
N TRP A 140 -4.44 14.88 -24.53
CA TRP A 140 -5.13 14.20 -23.44
C TRP A 140 -6.33 14.95 -22.87
N ASP A 141 -6.34 16.27 -23.00
CA ASP A 141 -7.33 17.20 -22.44
C ASP A 141 -8.62 17.24 -23.24
N TRP A 142 -8.59 16.90 -24.54
CA TRP A 142 -9.76 16.94 -25.41
C TRP A 142 -9.97 15.67 -26.25
N TYR A 143 -8.93 14.90 -26.52
CA TYR A 143 -9.05 13.70 -27.33
C TYR A 143 -9.72 12.58 -26.54
N GLY A 144 -10.76 12.00 -27.12
CA GLY A 144 -11.52 10.93 -26.48
C GLY A 144 -10.85 9.57 -26.60
N ARG A 145 -10.67 8.86 -25.48
CA ARG A 145 -10.35 7.42 -25.45
C ARG A 145 -11.28 6.67 -24.51
N ALA A 146 -11.30 5.33 -24.65
CA ALA A 146 -11.93 4.46 -23.66
C ALA A 146 -11.12 4.53 -22.35
N TYR A 147 -11.68 4.02 -21.25
CA TYR A 147 -11.01 4.00 -19.97
C TYR A 147 -11.56 2.88 -19.10
N VAL A 148 -10.74 2.43 -18.16
CA VAL A 148 -11.11 1.43 -17.16
C VAL A 148 -10.75 1.98 -15.80
N CYS A 149 -11.72 1.94 -14.89
CA CYS A 149 -11.49 2.30 -13.50
C CYS A 149 -11.01 1.07 -12.75
N LYS A 150 -9.97 1.23 -11.93
CA LYS A 150 -9.49 0.23 -10.99
C LYS A 150 -9.77 0.72 -9.59
N LYS A 151 -10.47 -0.11 -8.82
CA LYS A 151 -10.62 0.02 -7.39
C LYS A 151 -9.80 -1.09 -6.75
N ASN A 152 -8.84 -0.71 -5.92
CA ASN A 152 -8.15 -1.70 -5.10
C ASN A 152 -9.19 -2.30 -4.16
N TYR A 153 -9.44 -3.61 -4.25
CA TYR A 153 -10.36 -4.23 -3.32
C TYR A 153 -9.66 -4.32 -1.98
N ARG A 154 -10.13 -3.49 -1.06
CA ARG A 154 -9.84 -3.60 0.36
C ARG A 154 -11.10 -4.20 0.95
N PRO A 155 -11.08 -5.42 1.51
CA PRO A 155 -12.17 -5.85 2.37
C PRO A 155 -12.36 -4.73 3.41
N GLU A 156 -13.58 -4.20 3.58
CA GLU A 156 -13.82 -3.04 4.46
C GLU A 156 -13.36 -3.32 5.91
N ASP A 157 -13.30 -4.61 6.29
CA ASP A 157 -12.82 -5.11 7.58
C ASP A 157 -11.37 -5.64 7.56
N SER A 158 -10.62 -5.47 6.46
CA SER A 158 -9.26 -6.02 6.36
C SER A 158 -8.29 -5.23 7.25
N ILE A 159 -7.80 -5.91 8.27
CA ILE A 159 -6.65 -5.49 9.08
C ILE A 159 -5.31 -5.63 8.34
N CYS A 160 -5.33 -6.09 7.08
CA CYS A 160 -4.16 -6.33 6.25
C CYS A 160 -4.18 -5.59 4.91
N GLU A 161 -5.14 -4.71 4.65
CA GLU A 161 -5.29 -4.08 3.33
C GLU A 161 -5.27 -5.13 2.19
N GLU A 162 -4.31 -5.03 1.25
CA GLU A 162 -4.10 -5.95 0.13
C GLU A 162 -3.22 -7.17 0.47
N TYR A 163 -2.71 -7.24 1.70
CA TYR A 163 -1.91 -8.34 2.20
C TYR A 163 -2.82 -9.41 2.82
N GLU A 164 -2.30 -10.62 2.92
CA GLU A 164 -2.99 -11.75 3.55
C GLU A 164 -2.55 -11.88 5.00
N LEU A 165 -3.52 -12.01 5.92
CA LEU A 165 -3.23 -12.25 7.33
C LEU A 165 -2.61 -13.65 7.49
N VAL A 166 -1.43 -13.71 8.10
CA VAL A 166 -0.74 -14.97 8.34
C VAL A 166 -1.34 -15.66 9.56
N SER A 167 -2.36 -16.49 9.36
CA SER A 167 -3.04 -17.23 10.45
C SER A 167 -3.52 -16.30 11.59
N ASP A 168 -3.26 -16.65 12.86
CA ASP A 168 -3.61 -15.82 14.02
C ASP A 168 -2.47 -14.86 14.42
N THR A 169 -1.45 -14.68 13.57
CA THR A 169 -0.39 -13.70 13.83
C THR A 169 -0.92 -12.28 13.58
N LYS A 170 -0.29 -11.27 14.18
CA LYS A 170 -0.51 -9.86 13.81
C LYS A 170 0.39 -9.45 12.62
N THR A 171 0.63 -10.36 11.66
CA THR A 171 1.48 -10.11 10.50
C THR A 171 0.70 -10.33 9.22
N CYS A 172 0.70 -9.31 8.38
CA CYS A 172 0.13 -9.33 7.05
C CYS A 172 1.24 -9.55 6.03
N LEU A 173 1.00 -10.42 5.04
CA LEU A 173 2.01 -10.84 4.07
C LEU A 173 1.53 -10.69 2.63
N SER A 174 2.42 -10.21 1.76
CA SER A 174 2.23 -10.20 0.32
C SER A 174 3.45 -10.81 -0.36
N LEU A 175 3.22 -11.81 -1.20
CA LEU A 175 4.27 -12.48 -1.97
C LEU A 175 4.28 -11.92 -3.39
N ARG A 176 5.44 -11.40 -3.82
CA ARG A 176 5.62 -10.82 -5.16
C ARG A 176 6.47 -11.76 -6.00
N SER A 177 5.96 -12.15 -7.16
CA SER A 177 6.64 -13.05 -8.11
C SER A 177 7.72 -12.34 -8.94
N ASP A 178 7.68 -11.02 -9.04
CA ASP A 178 8.65 -10.26 -9.82
C ASP A 178 10.05 -10.33 -9.23
N SER A 179 11.02 -10.60 -10.11
CA SER A 179 12.40 -10.77 -9.69
C SER A 179 13.13 -9.42 -9.66
N MET A 180 13.32 -8.88 -8.46
CA MET A 180 13.99 -7.60 -8.22
C MET A 180 15.20 -7.76 -7.29
N ASP A 181 16.09 -6.78 -7.28
CA ASP A 181 17.13 -6.74 -6.25
C ASP A 181 16.58 -6.20 -4.92
N SER A 182 17.33 -6.40 -3.84
CA SER A 182 16.87 -6.08 -2.48
C SER A 182 16.50 -4.60 -2.28
N LYS A 183 17.08 -3.68 -3.06
CA LYS A 183 16.80 -2.24 -2.93
C LYS A 183 15.48 -1.92 -3.62
N ASP A 184 15.29 -2.41 -4.83
CA ASP A 184 14.05 -2.20 -5.59
C ASP A 184 12.87 -2.94 -4.96
N ALA A 185 13.10 -4.13 -4.41
CA ALA A 185 12.10 -4.89 -3.68
C ALA A 185 11.64 -4.18 -2.38
N GLU A 186 12.57 -3.58 -1.63
CA GLU A 186 12.21 -2.75 -0.45
C GLU A 186 11.39 -1.53 -0.87
N ASN A 187 11.77 -0.86 -1.96
CA ASN A 187 10.97 0.23 -2.49
C ASN A 187 9.56 -0.28 -2.81
N SER A 188 9.41 -1.39 -3.52
CA SER A 188 8.10 -1.99 -3.80
C SER A 188 7.27 -2.25 -2.53
N CYS A 189 7.85 -2.82 -1.48
CA CYS A 189 7.12 -3.10 -0.23
C CYS A 189 6.72 -1.82 0.53
N THR A 190 7.64 -0.85 0.70
CA THR A 190 7.39 0.44 1.37
C THR A 190 6.28 1.25 0.75
N TYR A 191 6.00 0.94 -0.50
CA TYR A 191 4.93 1.58 -1.22
C TYR A 191 3.53 1.20 -0.78
N THR A 192 3.36 -0.07 -0.51
CA THR A 192 2.09 -0.68 -0.16
C THR A 192 1.91 -0.71 1.36
N GLY A 193 2.67 0.16 2.07
CA GLY A 193 2.62 0.33 3.52
C GLY A 193 3.43 -0.71 4.31
N GLY A 194 4.18 -1.60 3.65
CA GLY A 194 4.97 -2.64 4.30
C GLY A 194 6.47 -2.47 4.13
N HIS A 195 7.22 -3.52 4.43
CA HIS A 195 8.67 -3.62 4.21
C HIS A 195 8.99 -5.00 3.65
N LEU A 196 10.19 -5.20 3.10
CA LEU A 196 10.67 -6.56 2.87
C LEU A 196 10.55 -7.37 4.16
N ALA A 197 10.13 -8.62 4.03
CA ALA A 197 9.56 -9.40 5.13
C ALA A 197 10.44 -9.44 6.37
N ALA A 198 9.90 -8.98 7.50
CA ALA A 198 10.42 -9.22 8.84
C ALA A 198 9.78 -10.51 9.40
N ILE A 199 10.61 -11.38 9.97
CA ILE A 199 10.19 -12.71 10.42
C ILE A 199 10.50 -12.85 11.90
N HIS A 200 9.45 -12.90 12.73
CA HIS A 200 9.55 -12.94 14.19
C HIS A 200 9.25 -14.30 14.81
N ASP A 201 8.76 -15.24 14.01
CA ASP A 201 8.47 -16.61 14.44
C ASP A 201 8.49 -17.60 13.28
N ASN A 202 8.41 -18.89 13.62
CA ASN A 202 8.38 -19.95 12.62
C ASN A 202 7.07 -20.00 11.82
N THR A 203 5.96 -19.47 12.34
CA THR A 203 4.67 -19.45 11.64
C THR A 203 4.76 -18.58 10.39
N VAL A 204 5.28 -17.35 10.51
CA VAL A 204 5.53 -16.45 9.38
C VAL A 204 6.57 -17.02 8.44
N ASN A 205 7.66 -17.60 8.97
CA ASN A 205 8.71 -18.25 8.17
C ASN A 205 8.13 -19.36 7.25
N ASP A 206 7.38 -20.28 7.85
CA ASP A 206 6.77 -21.40 7.14
C ASP A 206 5.66 -20.96 6.20
N TYR A 207 4.96 -19.87 6.51
CA TYR A 207 3.98 -19.27 5.61
C TYR A 207 4.62 -18.79 4.32
N ILE A 208 5.65 -17.93 4.42
CA ILE A 208 6.40 -17.42 3.26
C ILE A 208 6.88 -18.57 2.38
N ARG A 209 7.53 -19.56 2.99
CA ARG A 209 8.05 -20.73 2.28
C ARG A 209 6.94 -21.48 1.55
N ARG A 210 5.84 -21.82 2.22
CA ARG A 210 4.73 -22.59 1.62
C ARG A 210 4.06 -21.80 0.50
N SER A 211 3.81 -20.51 0.71
CA SER A 211 3.25 -19.62 -0.31
C SER A 211 4.16 -19.54 -1.54
N ALA A 212 5.48 -19.40 -1.34
CA ALA A 212 6.45 -19.43 -2.43
C ALA A 212 6.44 -20.76 -3.21
N VAL A 213 6.45 -21.90 -2.51
CA VAL A 213 6.41 -23.23 -3.15
C VAL A 213 5.11 -23.42 -3.94
N SER A 214 3.96 -23.01 -3.38
CA SER A 214 2.66 -23.13 -4.05
C SER A 214 2.56 -22.27 -5.32
N ASN A 215 3.30 -21.15 -5.36
CA ASN A 215 3.44 -20.27 -6.53
C ASN A 215 4.64 -20.65 -7.43
N ASN A 216 5.21 -21.83 -7.26
CA ASN A 216 6.35 -22.35 -8.04
C ASN A 216 7.62 -21.46 -7.98
N LEU A 217 7.80 -20.70 -6.89
CA LEU A 217 8.96 -19.87 -6.63
C LEU A 217 10.02 -20.68 -5.86
N LEU A 218 10.72 -21.55 -6.57
CA LEU A 218 11.59 -22.59 -5.97
C LEU A 218 13.05 -22.17 -5.74
N ASN A 219 13.45 -21.00 -6.26
CA ASN A 219 14.82 -20.49 -6.21
C ASN A 219 15.08 -19.52 -5.04
N GLY A 220 14.14 -19.46 -4.10
CA GLY A 220 14.19 -18.56 -2.95
C GLY A 220 13.44 -17.24 -3.16
N VAL A 221 13.25 -16.53 -2.05
CA VAL A 221 12.60 -15.22 -1.99
C VAL A 221 13.42 -14.26 -1.13
N LEU A 222 13.51 -12.98 -1.52
CA LEU A 222 14.15 -11.95 -0.69
C LEU A 222 13.30 -11.65 0.56
N ILE A 223 14.01 -11.39 1.66
CA ILE A 223 13.45 -11.00 2.96
C ILE A 223 14.18 -9.75 3.48
N GLY A 224 13.62 -9.08 4.48
CA GLY A 224 14.05 -7.74 4.92
C GLY A 224 15.26 -7.70 5.83
N LEU A 225 15.94 -8.82 6.08
CA LEU A 225 17.10 -8.85 6.96
C LEU A 225 18.30 -8.21 6.27
N LYS A 226 19.04 -7.38 6.99
CA LYS A 226 20.31 -6.79 6.60
C LYS A 226 21.36 -7.03 7.66
N GLN A 227 22.61 -7.09 7.24
CA GLN A 227 23.78 -7.17 8.11
C GLN A 227 24.68 -5.95 7.95
N SER A 228 25.14 -5.39 9.07
CA SER A 228 26.17 -4.35 9.12
C SER A 228 27.24 -4.77 10.13
N GLY A 229 28.38 -5.25 9.64
CA GLY A 229 29.37 -5.91 10.51
C GLY A 229 28.78 -7.17 11.14
N ASN A 230 28.65 -7.19 12.46
CA ASN A 230 28.01 -8.29 13.19
C ASN A 230 26.53 -8.03 13.51
N ASP A 231 26.04 -6.81 13.28
CA ASP A 231 24.71 -6.42 13.66
C ASP A 231 23.70 -6.81 12.57
N LEU A 232 22.58 -7.38 13.00
CA LEU A 232 21.45 -7.76 12.15
C LEU A 232 20.30 -6.80 12.39
N THR A 233 19.67 -6.32 11.31
CA THR A 233 18.53 -5.41 11.37
C THR A 233 17.49 -5.77 10.31
N TRP A 234 16.21 -5.68 10.68
CA TRP A 234 15.11 -5.72 9.73
C TRP A 234 14.91 -4.35 9.07
N ASN A 235 14.37 -4.34 7.85
CA ASN A 235 14.08 -3.11 7.11
C ASN A 235 13.01 -2.23 7.78
N ASP A 236 12.07 -2.83 8.51
CA ASP A 236 11.03 -2.15 9.29
C ASP A 236 11.52 -1.65 10.66
N ASN A 237 12.81 -1.86 10.98
CA ASN A 237 13.45 -1.52 12.26
C ASN A 237 12.89 -2.25 13.49
N THR A 238 12.12 -3.32 13.29
CA THR A 238 11.73 -4.20 14.40
C THR A 238 12.92 -4.97 14.94
N THR A 239 12.81 -5.48 16.16
CA THR A 239 13.89 -6.23 16.81
C THR A 239 14.09 -7.60 16.16
N VAL A 240 15.35 -7.97 15.91
CA VAL A 240 15.71 -9.33 15.49
C VAL A 240 15.64 -10.28 16.68
N ASN A 241 14.51 -10.96 16.83
CA ASN A 241 14.21 -11.92 17.91
C ASN A 241 14.08 -13.38 17.41
N TYR A 242 14.11 -13.59 16.10
CA TYR A 242 14.01 -14.89 15.45
C TYR A 242 15.02 -14.95 14.31
N THR A 243 15.68 -16.10 14.16
CA THR A 243 16.60 -16.38 13.05
C THR A 243 16.47 -17.81 12.58
N ASN A 244 16.59 -18.03 11.27
CA ASN A 244 16.54 -19.36 10.67
C ASN A 244 17.64 -19.53 9.62
N PHE A 245 18.91 -19.28 9.98
CA PHE A 245 20.01 -19.34 9.02
C PHE A 245 20.31 -20.76 8.57
N ALA A 246 20.63 -20.91 7.29
CA ALA A 246 21.21 -22.14 6.77
C ALA A 246 22.58 -22.39 7.39
N LYS A 247 23.00 -23.64 7.41
CA LYS A 247 24.32 -24.01 7.94
C LYS A 247 25.45 -23.24 7.23
N ASN A 248 26.33 -22.61 8.02
CA ASN A 248 27.46 -21.77 7.58
C ASN A 248 27.06 -20.39 7.02
N PHE A 249 25.85 -19.92 7.30
CA PHE A 249 25.41 -18.56 6.99
C PHE A 249 25.19 -17.76 8.28
N PRO A 250 25.40 -16.42 8.27
CA PRO A 250 25.88 -15.60 7.16
C PRO A 250 27.32 -15.94 6.72
N ASN A 251 27.59 -15.89 5.41
CA ASN A 251 28.89 -16.17 4.82
C ASN A 251 29.59 -14.85 4.41
N SER A 252 30.78 -14.61 4.94
CA SER A 252 31.55 -13.39 4.72
C SER A 252 31.97 -13.14 3.26
N SER A 253 31.86 -14.14 2.38
CA SER A 253 32.16 -14.02 0.94
C SER A 253 30.97 -13.55 0.10
N LEU A 254 29.78 -13.40 0.71
CA LEU A 254 28.55 -12.96 0.06
C LEU A 254 28.17 -11.54 0.52
N GLY A 255 27.08 -11.00 -0.03
CA GLY A 255 26.59 -9.68 0.35
C GLY A 255 25.91 -9.69 1.73
N SER A 256 25.35 -8.55 2.12
CA SER A 256 24.78 -8.37 3.46
C SER A 256 23.25 -8.36 3.51
N CYS A 257 22.59 -8.71 2.41
CA CYS A 257 21.14 -8.86 2.31
C CYS A 257 20.77 -10.34 2.39
N PHE A 258 19.53 -10.70 2.67
CA PHE A 258 19.17 -12.12 2.86
C PHE A 258 18.03 -12.57 1.96
N ALA A 259 18.07 -13.87 1.64
CA ALA A 259 17.01 -14.56 0.95
C ALA A 259 16.66 -15.85 1.72
N MET A 260 15.37 -16.15 1.79
CA MET A 260 14.85 -17.44 2.25
C MET A 260 14.94 -18.44 1.09
N GLN A 261 15.52 -19.61 1.35
CA GLN A 261 15.52 -20.72 0.42
C GLN A 261 14.20 -21.48 0.50
N THR A 262 13.53 -21.70 -0.63
CA THR A 262 12.16 -22.24 -0.64
C THR A 262 12.09 -23.74 -0.93
N SER A 263 13.11 -24.28 -1.60
CA SER A 263 13.21 -25.69 -1.99
C SER A 263 14.07 -26.52 -1.02
N SER A 264 15.35 -26.76 -1.36
CA SER A 264 16.21 -27.74 -0.70
C SER A 264 16.56 -27.41 0.75
N LEU A 265 16.64 -26.12 1.08
CA LEU A 265 16.92 -25.62 2.42
C LEU A 265 15.65 -25.00 3.01
N ALA A 266 14.57 -25.79 2.99
CA ALA A 266 13.18 -25.45 3.31
C ALA A 266 12.97 -24.34 4.37
N GLY A 267 12.98 -23.08 3.92
CA GLY A 267 12.73 -21.90 4.76
C GLY A 267 13.96 -21.31 5.47
N GLU A 268 15.15 -21.88 5.28
CA GLU A 268 16.40 -21.39 5.86
C GLU A 268 16.97 -20.19 5.07
N TRP A 269 17.70 -19.32 5.75
CA TRP A 269 18.16 -18.05 5.21
C TRP A 269 19.63 -18.08 4.83
N VAL A 270 19.92 -17.49 3.68
CA VAL A 270 21.28 -17.28 3.17
C VAL A 270 21.49 -15.81 2.86
N ASN A 271 22.69 -15.28 3.11
CA ASN A 271 23.03 -13.93 2.68
C ASN A 271 23.38 -13.90 1.19
N VAL A 272 22.96 -12.85 0.49
CA VAL A 272 23.01 -12.65 -0.97
C VAL A 272 23.53 -11.26 -1.30
N GLN A 273 23.90 -11.05 -2.57
CA GLN A 273 24.40 -9.76 -3.04
C GLN A 273 23.27 -8.72 -3.06
N CYS A 274 23.43 -7.65 -2.28
CA CYS A 274 22.49 -6.53 -2.24
C CYS A 274 22.39 -5.80 -3.59
N GLY A 275 21.24 -5.14 -3.80
CA GLY A 275 21.00 -4.21 -4.90
C GLY A 275 21.77 -2.87 -4.81
N GLY A 276 21.78 -2.12 -5.91
CA GLY A 276 22.18 -0.70 -5.95
C GLY A 276 23.65 -0.37 -6.22
N THR A 277 24.62 -1.10 -5.64
CA THR A 277 26.07 -0.83 -5.83
C THR A 277 26.89 -2.06 -6.24
N SER A 278 26.31 -3.27 -6.15
CA SER A 278 26.96 -4.49 -6.61
C SER A 278 26.94 -4.58 -8.13
N ALA A 279 28.04 -5.03 -8.73
CA ALA A 279 28.12 -5.31 -10.16
C ALA A 279 27.21 -6.49 -10.59
N THR A 280 26.80 -7.34 -9.64
CA THR A 280 25.93 -8.51 -9.86
C THR A 280 24.96 -8.67 -8.68
N PRO A 281 23.92 -7.82 -8.58
CA PRO A 281 22.94 -7.93 -7.51
C PRO A 281 22.11 -9.21 -7.69
N THR A 282 21.77 -9.85 -6.58
CA THR A 282 20.87 -11.01 -6.60
C THR A 282 19.46 -10.51 -6.84
N LYS A 283 18.82 -10.99 -7.91
CA LYS A 283 17.42 -10.71 -8.22
C LYS A 283 16.58 -11.95 -7.97
N LEU A 284 15.56 -11.84 -7.13
CA LEU A 284 14.65 -12.92 -6.79
C LEU A 284 13.24 -12.33 -6.58
N PRO A 285 12.19 -13.17 -6.64
CA PRO A 285 10.90 -12.87 -6.03
C PRO A 285 11.08 -12.46 -4.56
N TYR A 286 10.10 -11.79 -3.97
CA TYR A 286 10.26 -11.22 -2.63
C TYR A 286 8.96 -11.26 -1.83
N ALA A 287 9.10 -11.30 -0.51
CA ALA A 287 7.99 -11.21 0.41
C ALA A 287 7.98 -9.83 1.08
N CYS A 288 6.82 -9.20 1.14
CA CYS A 288 6.57 -8.01 1.91
C CYS A 288 5.77 -8.37 3.17
N THR A 289 6.08 -7.72 4.29
CA THR A 289 5.28 -7.79 5.51
C THR A 289 4.93 -6.42 6.04
N MET A 290 3.81 -6.35 6.73
CA MET A 290 3.41 -5.22 7.56
C MET A 290 2.68 -5.74 8.81
N PRO A 291 2.69 -5.01 9.93
CA PRO A 291 1.86 -5.37 11.06
C PRO A 291 0.39 -5.29 10.66
N ALA A 292 -0.41 -6.23 11.16
CA ALA A 292 -1.86 -6.12 11.08
C ALA A 292 -2.33 -4.92 11.88
N TYR A 293 -3.27 -4.16 11.32
CA TYR A 293 -3.84 -3.01 12.00
C TYR A 293 -4.65 -3.46 13.21
N ASP A 294 -4.37 -2.85 14.36
CA ASP A 294 -5.19 -2.99 15.56
C ASP A 294 -6.35 -1.99 15.43
N LEU A 295 -7.42 -2.43 14.77
CA LEU A 295 -8.66 -1.66 14.75
C LEU A 295 -9.25 -1.65 16.16
N PRO A 296 -9.82 -0.52 16.61
CA PRO A 296 -10.48 -0.48 17.91
C PRO A 296 -11.66 -1.44 17.93
N ASP A 297 -11.90 -2.06 19.08
CA ASP A 297 -13.00 -3.03 19.29
C ASP A 297 -14.39 -2.40 19.02
N GLU A 298 -14.49 -1.09 19.22
CA GLU A 298 -15.66 -0.28 18.93
C GLU A 298 -15.27 0.88 18.00
N MET A 299 -16.21 1.27 17.14
CA MET A 299 -16.03 2.42 16.26
C MET A 299 -15.95 3.70 17.09
N GLU A 300 -14.99 4.56 16.74
CA GLU A 300 -14.84 5.86 17.36
C GLU A 300 -16.07 6.73 17.07
N THR A 301 -16.37 7.64 18.00
CA THR A 301 -17.53 8.52 17.83
C THR A 301 -17.28 9.52 16.71
N SER A 302 -18.35 10.08 16.16
CA SER A 302 -18.26 11.16 15.18
C SER A 302 -17.86 12.50 15.80
N GLU A 303 -17.79 12.59 17.13
CA GLU A 303 -17.45 13.83 17.86
C GLU A 303 -15.94 14.04 17.89
N CYS A 304 -15.51 15.31 17.92
CA CYS A 304 -14.10 15.62 18.09
C CYS A 304 -13.65 15.30 19.51
N PRO A 305 -12.46 14.72 19.72
CA PRO A 305 -11.96 14.47 21.05
C PRO A 305 -11.84 15.76 21.87
N ILE A 306 -12.27 15.68 23.12
CA ILE A 306 -12.13 16.75 24.11
C ILE A 306 -10.84 16.62 24.92
N ASP A 307 -10.22 15.44 24.89
CA ASP A 307 -9.02 15.14 25.65
C ASP A 307 -7.81 15.91 25.11
N THR A 308 -7.07 16.47 26.04
CA THR A 308 -5.90 17.32 25.74
C THR A 308 -4.59 16.78 26.28
N TYR A 309 -4.64 15.87 27.25
CA TYR A 309 -3.44 15.33 27.90
C TYR A 309 -3.25 13.86 27.52
N TYR A 310 -2.07 13.54 27.00
CA TYR A 310 -1.75 12.21 26.48
C TYR A 310 -0.42 11.70 27.02
N SER A 311 -0.38 10.42 27.36
CA SER A 311 0.77 9.67 27.84
C SER A 311 1.47 8.90 26.71
N ASP A 312 2.63 8.31 27.04
CA ASP A 312 3.35 7.45 26.10
C ASP A 312 2.55 6.19 25.79
N GLY A 313 2.25 5.97 24.51
CA GLY A 313 1.50 4.84 24.00
C GLY A 313 0.01 5.10 23.77
N ASP A 314 -0.52 6.25 24.18
CA ASP A 314 -1.93 6.59 23.95
C ASP A 314 -2.24 6.67 22.46
N MET A 315 -3.43 6.22 22.09
CA MET A 315 -3.92 6.22 20.71
C MET A 315 -4.89 7.37 20.48
N ILE A 316 -4.76 8.03 19.34
CA ILE A 316 -5.68 9.06 18.87
C ILE A 316 -6.20 8.71 17.48
N TYR A 317 -7.45 9.05 17.23
CA TYR A 317 -8.18 8.61 16.03
C TYR A 317 -8.86 9.78 15.36
N SER A 318 -9.06 9.67 14.05
CA SER A 318 -10.03 10.53 13.36
C SER A 318 -11.45 10.22 13.82
N PRO A 319 -12.40 11.16 13.69
CA PRO A 319 -13.78 10.92 14.05
C PRO A 319 -14.33 9.75 13.22
N SER A 320 -15.22 8.95 13.82
CA SER A 320 -15.84 7.79 13.19
C SER A 320 -14.88 6.66 12.78
N PHE A 321 -13.58 6.72 13.07
CA PHE A 321 -12.62 5.66 12.69
C PHE A 321 -13.05 4.27 13.21
N PRO A 322 -12.98 3.19 12.42
CA PRO A 322 -12.53 3.08 11.03
C PRO A 322 -13.68 3.15 10.00
N SER A 323 -14.82 3.79 10.32
CA SER A 323 -15.97 3.91 9.42
C SER A 323 -15.58 4.53 8.07
N PRO A 324 -15.98 3.94 6.94
CA PRO A 324 -15.63 4.44 5.61
C PRO A 324 -16.37 5.72 5.20
N ASN A 325 -17.00 6.48 6.11
CA ASN A 325 -17.77 7.68 5.77
C ASN A 325 -17.71 8.73 6.88
N ASN A 326 -16.52 9.28 7.13
CA ASN A 326 -16.36 10.36 8.10
C ASN A 326 -16.44 11.72 7.43
N THR A 327 -17.47 12.53 7.71
CA THR A 327 -17.61 13.89 7.17
C THR A 327 -17.12 15.00 8.10
N ASN A 328 -16.54 14.67 9.25
CA ASN A 328 -16.27 15.63 10.31
C ASN A 328 -14.79 16.06 10.36
N SER A 329 -14.58 17.36 10.19
CA SER A 329 -13.30 18.01 10.49
C SER A 329 -13.14 18.20 11.99
N CYS A 330 -11.96 17.91 12.52
CA CYS A 330 -11.67 18.03 13.95
C CYS A 330 -10.29 18.61 14.21
N GLU A 331 -10.17 19.25 15.37
CA GLU A 331 -8.93 19.78 15.89
C GLU A 331 -8.56 19.07 17.19
N TYR A 332 -7.29 18.72 17.32
CA TYR A 332 -6.74 17.98 18.44
C TYR A 332 -5.62 18.79 19.06
N LEU A 333 -5.66 18.94 20.38
CA LEU A 333 -4.56 19.50 21.14
C LEU A 333 -3.92 18.38 21.94
N ILE A 334 -2.67 18.04 21.61
CA ILE A 334 -1.94 16.97 22.28
C ILE A 334 -0.92 17.62 23.21
N VAL A 335 -1.08 17.45 24.51
CA VAL A 335 -0.17 17.95 25.56
C VAL A 335 0.40 16.76 26.32
N GLY A 336 1.73 16.73 26.44
CA GLY A 336 2.44 15.70 27.20
C GLY A 336 2.30 15.87 28.71
N PRO A 337 2.63 14.81 29.47
CA PRO A 337 2.65 14.86 30.93
C PRO A 337 3.74 15.81 31.45
N GLU A 338 3.64 16.16 32.74
CA GLU A 338 4.65 16.98 33.40
C GLU A 338 6.05 16.38 33.25
N GLY A 339 7.02 17.22 32.89
CA GLY A 339 8.41 16.81 32.64
C GLY A 339 8.69 16.30 31.23
N ALA A 340 7.68 16.18 30.35
CA ALA A 340 7.92 15.95 28.92
C ALA A 340 8.60 17.17 28.29
N LYS A 341 9.62 16.93 27.47
CA LYS A 341 10.31 17.97 26.68
C LYS A 341 9.68 18.17 25.32
N ASN A 342 9.27 17.09 24.67
CA ASN A 342 8.67 17.10 23.34
C ASN A 342 7.59 16.02 23.23
N MET A 343 6.69 16.20 22.27
CA MET A 343 5.73 15.18 21.86
C MET A 343 6.09 14.64 20.49
N GLN A 344 5.67 13.42 20.25
CA GLN A 344 5.76 12.74 18.98
C GLN A 344 4.44 12.05 18.70
N VAL A 345 4.06 12.01 17.42
CA VAL A 345 3.02 11.14 16.90
C VAL A 345 3.61 10.22 15.84
N GLU A 346 3.30 8.93 15.95
CA GLU A 346 3.59 7.91 14.95
C GLU A 346 2.29 7.57 14.21
N VAL A 347 2.34 7.55 12.89
CA VAL A 347 1.19 7.16 12.07
C VAL A 347 1.07 5.64 12.09
N VAL A 348 0.05 5.12 12.77
CA VAL A 348 -0.23 3.67 12.80
C VAL A 348 -1.02 3.28 11.58
N PHE A 349 -2.08 4.04 11.28
CA PHE A 349 -2.91 3.88 10.10
C PHE A 349 -3.28 5.25 9.54
N PHE A 350 -3.28 5.40 8.22
CA PHE A 350 -3.72 6.62 7.57
C PHE A 350 -4.35 6.35 6.22
N GLU A 351 -5.60 6.77 6.06
CA GLU A 351 -6.36 6.69 4.82
C GLU A 351 -7.30 7.89 4.73
N THR A 352 -7.02 8.79 3.79
CA THR A 352 -7.86 9.96 3.51
C THR A 352 -7.93 10.23 2.01
N ASN A 353 -8.94 10.96 1.55
CA ASN A 353 -8.98 11.35 0.15
C ASN A 353 -7.87 12.37 -0.16
N ARG A 354 -6.85 11.95 -0.92
CA ARG A 354 -5.68 12.79 -1.27
C ARG A 354 -6.06 14.14 -1.90
N CYS A 355 -7.21 14.22 -2.58
CA CYS A 355 -7.62 15.43 -3.27
C CYS A 355 -7.95 16.62 -2.36
N CYS A 356 -8.38 16.34 -1.13
CA CYS A 356 -9.42 17.16 -0.52
C CYS A 356 -9.54 16.95 1.00
N ASP A 357 -9.14 15.79 1.52
CA ASP A 357 -9.01 15.54 2.96
C ASP A 357 -7.54 15.64 3.37
N SER A 358 -7.27 16.21 4.55
CA SER A 358 -5.89 16.33 5.02
C SER A 358 -5.79 16.37 6.54
N LEU A 359 -4.72 15.80 7.08
CA LEU A 359 -4.30 16.00 8.46
C LEU A 359 -3.07 16.90 8.47
N THR A 360 -3.17 18.07 9.08
CA THR A 360 -2.04 18.98 9.25
C THR A 360 -1.59 19.00 10.70
N ILE A 361 -0.30 18.81 10.91
CA ILE A 361 0.35 18.73 12.22
C ILE A 361 1.13 20.02 12.43
N TYR A 362 0.93 20.68 13.57
CA TYR A 362 1.55 21.94 13.94
C TYR A 362 2.28 21.85 15.28
N GLU A 363 3.24 22.76 15.44
CA GLU A 363 4.04 22.95 16.63
C GLU A 363 3.26 23.66 17.75
N GLY A 364 3.35 23.10 18.95
CA GLY A 364 2.89 23.73 20.18
C GLY A 364 1.37 23.91 20.28
N ILE A 365 0.95 24.54 21.38
CA ILE A 365 -0.46 24.78 21.66
C ILE A 365 -1.07 25.76 20.66
N ALA A 366 -0.32 26.76 20.19
CA ALA A 366 -0.84 27.80 19.30
C ALA A 366 -0.94 27.36 17.82
N GLY A 367 -0.24 26.29 17.42
CA GLY A 367 -0.23 25.80 16.05
C GLY A 367 0.42 26.75 15.04
N ALA A 368 1.36 27.59 15.46
CA ALA A 368 1.89 28.68 14.61
C ALA A 368 2.83 28.19 13.50
N GLN A 369 3.52 27.07 13.71
CA GLN A 369 4.46 26.48 12.75
C GLN A 369 3.97 25.12 12.30
N LYS A 370 3.87 24.90 10.99
CA LYS A 370 3.50 23.61 10.41
C LYS A 370 4.69 22.64 10.45
N ILE A 371 4.44 21.42 10.93
CA ILE A 371 5.37 20.29 10.89
C ILE A 371 5.17 19.48 9.61
N ALA A 372 3.93 19.06 9.33
CA ALA A 372 3.59 18.25 8.15
C ALA A 372 2.12 18.39 7.74
N THR A 373 1.81 18.07 6.48
CA THR A 373 0.45 17.84 5.99
C THR A 373 0.40 16.47 5.31
N LEU A 374 -0.55 15.64 5.72
CA LEU A 374 -0.73 14.27 5.26
C LEU A 374 -2.05 14.15 4.47
N ALA A 375 -2.02 13.46 3.33
CA ALA A 375 -3.21 13.19 2.51
C ALA A 375 -3.01 11.95 1.60
N GLY A 376 -3.95 11.00 1.62
CA GLY A 376 -3.82 9.70 0.92
C GLY A 376 -3.61 8.54 1.90
N SER A 377 -2.79 7.55 1.54
CA SER A 377 -2.64 6.29 2.30
C SER A 377 -1.21 5.81 2.56
N THR A 378 -0.20 6.63 2.31
CA THR A 378 1.22 6.20 2.28
C THR A 378 2.04 6.66 3.49
N TYR A 379 1.41 6.86 4.65
CA TYR A 379 2.07 7.51 5.80
C TYR A 379 2.37 6.60 6.97
N ASN A 380 1.95 5.33 6.92
CA ASN A 380 2.12 4.38 8.02
C ASN A 380 3.60 4.25 8.40
N GLY A 381 3.88 4.22 9.71
CA GLY A 381 5.22 4.23 10.29
C GLY A 381 5.91 5.60 10.34
N ASN A 382 5.37 6.65 9.68
CA ASN A 382 5.99 7.97 9.75
C ASN A 382 5.86 8.59 11.14
N ILE A 383 6.92 9.26 11.56
CA ILE A 383 7.06 9.88 12.87
C ILE A 383 7.16 11.40 12.72
N TYR A 384 6.31 12.13 13.43
CA TYR A 384 6.33 13.59 13.50
C TYR A 384 6.54 14.04 14.94
N LYS A 385 7.50 14.94 15.17
CA LYS A 385 7.94 15.34 16.50
C LYS A 385 7.88 16.86 16.65
N SER A 386 7.42 17.33 17.81
CA SER A 386 7.50 18.74 18.20
C SER A 386 8.94 19.14 18.51
N ALA A 387 9.34 20.34 18.13
CA ALA A 387 10.67 20.88 18.40
C ALA A 387 10.72 21.68 19.71
N ASN A 388 9.63 22.37 20.05
CA ASN A 388 9.60 23.47 21.02
C ASN A 388 8.54 23.23 22.11
N GLY A 389 8.74 22.15 22.87
CA GLY A 389 7.93 21.85 24.05
C GLY A 389 7.00 20.65 23.87
N PRO A 390 6.32 20.23 24.95
CA PRO A 390 5.53 19.01 24.98
C PRO A 390 4.10 19.21 24.45
N ALA A 391 3.93 19.96 23.35
CA ALA A 391 2.61 20.17 22.77
C ALA A 391 2.63 20.13 21.24
N MET A 392 1.55 19.60 20.67
CA MET A 392 1.27 19.58 19.23
C MET A 392 -0.21 19.89 19.00
N ARG A 393 -0.51 20.56 17.89
CA ARG A 393 -1.88 20.80 17.44
C ARG A 393 -2.09 20.11 16.09
N LEU A 394 -3.11 19.29 15.99
CA LEU A 394 -3.45 18.58 14.75
C LEU A 394 -4.79 19.10 14.25
N VAL A 395 -4.87 19.37 12.95
CA VAL A 395 -6.09 19.84 12.29
C VAL A 395 -6.41 18.85 11.18
N TYR A 396 -7.48 18.08 11.39
CA TYR A 396 -8.03 17.19 10.37
C TYR A 396 -9.15 17.91 9.64
N ASN A 397 -8.93 18.15 8.35
CA ASN A 397 -9.88 18.81 7.47
C ASN A 397 -10.44 17.79 6.48
N VAL A 398 -11.75 17.60 6.51
CA VAL A 398 -12.49 16.68 5.64
C VAL A 398 -13.36 17.51 4.69
N GLN A 399 -13.25 17.21 3.40
CA GLN A 399 -14.14 17.77 2.38
C GLN A 399 -14.99 16.68 1.71
N SER A 400 -14.44 15.46 1.56
CA SER A 400 -15.16 14.31 1.02
C SER A 400 -15.47 13.34 2.13
N GLY A 401 -14.44 12.75 2.75
CA GLY A 401 -14.60 11.82 3.85
C GLY A 401 -15.23 10.47 3.50
N ALA A 402 -15.71 10.32 2.27
CA ALA A 402 -16.31 9.10 1.75
C ALA A 402 -15.24 8.07 1.37
N HIS A 403 -15.58 6.82 1.64
CA HIS A 403 -14.83 5.59 1.33
C HIS A 403 -13.41 5.50 1.91
N VAL A 404 -13.12 6.28 2.94
CA VAL A 404 -11.83 6.28 3.62
C VAL A 404 -12.04 6.04 5.10
N ARG A 405 -11.23 5.16 5.69
CA ARG A 405 -11.40 4.77 7.10
C ARG A 405 -10.95 5.85 8.08
N GLY A 406 -10.16 6.81 7.61
CA GLY A 406 -9.58 7.87 8.43
C GLY A 406 -8.19 7.50 8.92
N TRP A 407 -7.84 7.85 10.15
CA TRP A 407 -6.48 7.64 10.64
C TRP A 407 -6.44 7.30 12.12
N GLN A 408 -5.35 6.64 12.51
CA GLN A 408 -4.99 6.25 13.86
C GLN A 408 -3.53 6.62 14.08
N LEU A 409 -3.24 7.39 15.13
CA LEU A 409 -1.88 7.76 15.51
C LEU A 409 -1.57 7.29 16.94
N LYS A 410 -0.30 6.99 17.19
CA LYS A 410 0.22 6.67 18.51
C LYS A 410 1.03 7.83 19.05
N VAL A 411 0.72 8.26 20.26
CA VAL A 411 1.38 9.37 20.94
C VAL A 411 2.61 8.86 21.72
N LYS A 412 3.67 9.65 21.71
CA LYS A 412 4.89 9.41 22.50
C LYS A 412 5.38 10.69 23.17
N ALA A 413 5.50 10.64 24.49
CA ALA A 413 6.08 11.72 25.29
C ALA A 413 7.59 11.51 25.47
N ILE A 414 8.39 12.49 25.05
CA ILE A 414 9.85 12.42 25.12
C ILE A 414 10.32 13.18 26.36
N LYS A 415 11.06 12.48 27.23
CA LYS A 415 11.60 13.02 28.49
C LYS A 415 12.95 13.70 28.33
#